data_AF-A0A9D1NPU7-F1
#
_entry.id   AF-A0A9D1NPU7-F1
#
_cell.length_a   1.000
_cell.length_b   1.000
_cell.length_c   1.000
_cell.angle_alpha   90.00
_cell.angle_beta   90.00
_cell.angle_gamma   90.00
#
_symmetry.space_group_name_H-M   'P 1'
#
loop_
_entity.id
_entity.type
_entity.pdbx_description
1 polymer ?
#
loop_
_entity_poly.entity_id
_entity_poly.type
_entity_poly.pdbx_seq_one_letter_code
_entity_poly.pdbx_strand_id
1 'polypeptide(L)'
;MSKAFELEGTLKEVMETRTFPSGFTKREFVVTEDDDRYPQDIKLAMVKGNCALLDTVKPGDKVRVTFSLRGNLYQGRYYTDLQAFKLERLEPDGTSSEPIPQPADDFAPDDVRDDDMPF
;
A
#
# COMPACT_ATOMS: atom_id res chain seq x y z
N MET A 1 21.76 -16.10 10.35
CA MET A 1 21.17 -14.80 9.97
C MET A 1 20.44 -14.99 8.65
N SER A 2 19.12 -14.90 8.61
CA SER A 2 18.37 -14.90 7.34
C SER A 2 18.56 -13.55 6.65
N LYS A 3 18.98 -13.53 5.38
CA LYS A 3 19.09 -12.30 4.59
C LYS A 3 17.69 -11.81 4.22
N ALA A 4 17.42 -10.54 4.51
CA ALA A 4 16.21 -9.85 4.06
C ALA A 4 16.52 -9.11 2.75
N PHE A 5 15.51 -9.03 1.90
CA PHE A 5 15.51 -8.32 0.62
C PHE A 5 14.31 -7.38 0.59
N GLU A 6 14.41 -6.34 -0.22
CA GLU A 6 13.36 -5.35 -0.43
C GLU A 6 13.03 -5.28 -1.91
N LEU A 7 11.75 -5.10 -2.22
CA LEU A 7 11.21 -4.86 -3.55
C LEU A 7 10.24 -3.70 -3.46
N GLU A 8 10.44 -2.69 -4.29
CA GLU A 8 9.48 -1.62 -4.52
C GLU A 8 8.84 -1.78 -5.90
N GLY A 9 7.56 -1.49 -5.98
CA GLY A 9 6.83 -1.60 -7.23
C GLY A 9 5.34 -1.35 -7.07
N THR A 10 4.61 -1.65 -8.14
CA THR A 10 3.14 -1.57 -8.14
C THR A 10 2.55 -2.94 -7.85
N LEU A 11 1.63 -3.01 -6.88
CA LEU A 11 0.86 -4.22 -6.60
C LEU A 11 -0.04 -4.53 -7.79
N LYS A 12 0.17 -5.67 -8.45
CA LYS A 12 -0.56 -6.07 -9.66
C LYS A 12 -1.76 -6.95 -9.35
N GLU A 13 -1.57 -7.95 -8.50
CA GLU A 13 -2.59 -8.96 -8.23
C GLU A 13 -2.44 -9.50 -6.81
N VAL A 14 -3.57 -9.75 -6.14
CA VAL A 14 -3.63 -10.46 -4.86
C VAL A 14 -4.53 -11.67 -5.04
N MET A 15 -3.98 -12.87 -4.82
CA MET A 15 -4.71 -14.13 -4.96
C MET A 15 -5.48 -14.46 -3.68
N GLU A 16 -6.36 -15.45 -3.76
CA GLU A 16 -7.11 -15.97 -2.61
C GLU A 16 -6.17 -16.64 -1.58
N THR A 17 -6.51 -16.50 -0.30
CA THR A 17 -5.82 -17.19 0.78
C THR A 17 -6.09 -18.70 0.69
N ARG A 18 -5.03 -19.49 0.56
CA ARG A 18 -5.10 -20.95 0.61
C ARG A 18 -4.84 -21.43 2.02
N THR A 19 -5.74 -22.26 2.54
CA THR A 19 -5.63 -22.91 3.84
C THR A 19 -5.37 -24.40 3.65
N PHE A 20 -4.33 -24.91 4.28
CA PHE A 20 -3.95 -26.32 4.23
C PHE A 20 -4.48 -27.07 5.45
N PRO A 21 -4.64 -28.41 5.39
CA PRO A 21 -5.14 -29.21 6.53
C PRO A 21 -4.37 -29.04 7.84
N SER A 22 -3.11 -28.59 7.78
CA SER A 22 -2.28 -28.29 8.95
C SER A 22 -2.62 -26.97 9.65
N GLY A 23 -3.60 -26.21 9.16
CA GLY A 23 -3.86 -24.84 9.60
C GLY A 23 -2.83 -23.82 9.07
N PHE A 24 -1.88 -24.26 8.24
CA PHE A 24 -1.00 -23.35 7.52
C PHE A 24 -1.82 -22.57 6.49
N THR A 25 -1.66 -21.25 6.48
CA THR A 25 -2.26 -20.37 5.48
C THR A 25 -1.16 -19.73 4.64
N LYS A 26 -1.41 -19.64 3.33
CA LYS A 26 -0.53 -18.96 2.37
C LYS A 26 -1.39 -18.12 1.43
N ARG A 27 -0.99 -16.87 1.23
CA ARG A 27 -1.60 -15.98 0.25
C ARG A 27 -0.52 -15.45 -0.68
N GLU A 28 -0.74 -15.61 -1.98
CA GLU A 28 0.20 -15.19 -3.02
C GLU A 28 -0.25 -13.87 -3.64
N PHE A 29 0.72 -13.06 -4.08
CA PHE A 29 0.48 -11.78 -4.72
C PHE A 29 1.61 -11.45 -5.68
N VAL A 30 1.38 -10.52 -6.60
CA VAL A 30 2.34 -10.13 -7.64
C VAL A 30 2.60 -8.64 -7.54
N VAL A 31 3.89 -8.26 -7.54
CA VAL A 31 4.34 -6.87 -7.63
C VAL A 31 5.10 -6.72 -8.94
N THR A 32 4.76 -5.70 -9.72
CA THR A 32 5.53 -5.29 -10.90
C THR A 32 6.62 -4.33 -10.45
N GLU A 33 7.88 -4.68 -10.68
CA GLU A 33 9.03 -3.83 -10.35
C GLU A 33 9.03 -2.52 -11.16
N ASP A 34 9.47 -1.44 -10.54
CA ASP A 34 9.49 -0.08 -11.12
C ASP A 34 10.69 0.17 -12.08
N ASP A 35 11.22 -0.87 -12.73
CA ASP A 35 12.27 -0.72 -13.74
C ASP A 35 11.67 -0.29 -15.09
N ASP A 36 12.05 0.92 -15.55
CA ASP A 36 11.56 1.51 -16.81
C ASP A 36 11.93 0.71 -18.07
N ARG A 37 12.98 -0.10 -18.01
CA ARG A 37 13.53 -0.80 -19.18
C ARG A 37 12.98 -2.21 -19.33
N TYR A 38 12.81 -2.93 -18.22
CA TYR A 38 12.35 -4.32 -18.23
C TYR A 38 11.51 -4.67 -16.98
N PRO A 39 10.29 -4.12 -16.85
CA PRO A 39 9.45 -4.38 -15.70
C PRO A 39 9.19 -5.89 -15.55
N GLN A 40 9.46 -6.43 -14.35
CA GLN A 40 9.25 -7.83 -14.02
C GLN A 40 8.06 -7.98 -13.09
N ASP A 41 7.20 -8.96 -13.38
CA ASP A 41 6.15 -9.39 -12.45
C ASP A 41 6.72 -10.42 -11.47
N ILE A 42 6.93 -9.99 -10.23
CA ILE A 42 7.54 -10.82 -9.19
C ILE A 42 6.43 -11.34 -8.29
N LYS A 43 6.27 -12.67 -8.25
CA LYS A 43 5.34 -13.33 -7.34
C LYS A 43 5.97 -13.52 -5.97
N LEU A 44 5.28 -13.05 -4.94
CA LEU A 44 5.64 -13.22 -3.53
C LEU A 44 4.52 -13.93 -2.77
N ALA A 45 4.85 -14.39 -1.57
CA ALA A 45 3.89 -15.02 -0.69
C ALA A 45 3.99 -14.53 0.74
N MET A 46 2.83 -14.33 1.35
CA MET A 46 2.68 -14.20 2.80
C MET A 46 2.13 -15.49 3.38
N VAL A 47 2.50 -15.76 4.63
CA VAL A 47 2.10 -16.99 5.33
C VAL A 47 1.56 -16.64 6.71
N LYS A 48 0.65 -17.47 7.23
CA LYS A 48 0.06 -17.32 8.58
C LYS A 48 -0.54 -15.92 8.78
N GLY A 49 -0.29 -15.29 9.93
CA GLY A 49 -0.84 -13.98 10.30
C GLY A 49 -0.47 -12.84 9.33
N ASN A 50 0.63 -12.97 8.58
CA ASN A 50 1.03 -11.94 7.62
C ASN A 50 0.05 -11.85 6.44
N CYS A 51 -0.74 -12.90 6.15
CA CYS A 51 -1.71 -12.87 5.04
C CYS A 51 -2.72 -11.70 5.16
N ALA A 52 -3.03 -11.26 6.38
CA ALA A 52 -3.94 -10.14 6.65
C ALA A 52 -3.35 -8.78 6.24
N LEU A 53 -2.03 -8.66 6.08
CA LEU A 53 -1.41 -7.43 5.57
C LEU A 53 -1.82 -7.14 4.13
N LEU A 54 -2.18 -8.17 3.35
CA LEU A 54 -2.63 -7.98 1.97
C LEU A 54 -4.05 -7.39 1.89
N ASP A 55 -4.79 -7.34 2.99
CA ASP A 55 -6.12 -6.70 3.04
C ASP A 55 -6.02 -5.17 3.18
N THR A 56 -4.83 -4.62 3.47
CA THR A 56 -4.61 -3.16 3.63
C THR A 56 -4.24 -2.45 2.33
N VAL A 57 -4.06 -3.21 1.25
CA VAL A 57 -3.60 -2.73 -0.07
C VAL A 57 -4.54 -3.21 -1.18
N LYS A 58 -4.51 -2.55 -2.33
CA LYS A 58 -5.30 -2.90 -3.51
C LYS A 58 -4.42 -2.93 -4.77
N PRO A 59 -4.77 -3.73 -5.80
CA PRO A 59 -4.11 -3.65 -7.09
C PRO A 59 -4.04 -2.20 -7.61
N GLY A 60 -2.87 -1.78 -8.05
CA GLY A 60 -2.55 -0.41 -8.43
C GLY A 60 -1.74 0.37 -7.38
N ASP A 61 -1.78 -0.04 -6.10
CA ASP A 61 -1.03 0.63 -5.04
C ASP A 61 0.49 0.49 -5.25
N LYS A 62 1.24 1.57 -5.01
CA LYS A 62 2.69 1.50 -4.85
C LYS A 62 2.99 0.88 -3.50
N VAL A 63 3.88 -0.11 -3.47
CA VAL A 63 4.21 -0.87 -2.27
C VAL A 63 5.71 -1.11 -2.15
N ARG A 64 6.20 -1.11 -0.90
CA ARG A 64 7.50 -1.66 -0.52
C ARG A 64 7.28 -2.97 0.23
N VAL A 65 7.92 -4.03 -0.25
CA VAL A 65 7.80 -5.38 0.31
C VAL A 65 9.15 -5.83 0.84
N THR A 66 9.21 -6.21 2.12
CA THR A 66 10.38 -6.88 2.67
C THR A 66 10.13 -8.38 2.74
N PHE A 67 11.05 -9.16 2.18
CA PHE A 67 10.92 -10.61 2.06
C PHE A 67 12.23 -11.35 2.31
N SER A 68 12.13 -12.66 2.44
CA SER A 68 13.25 -13.58 2.52
C SER A 68 13.16 -14.62 1.40
N LEU A 69 14.30 -14.98 0.82
CA LEU A 69 14.37 -16.06 -0.17
C LEU A 69 14.38 -17.41 0.57
N ARG A 70 13.36 -18.23 0.33
CA ARG A 70 13.22 -19.57 0.90
C ARG A 70 13.39 -20.61 -0.18
N GLY A 71 14.14 -21.66 0.13
CA GLY A 71 14.26 -22.85 -0.71
C GLY A 71 13.72 -24.07 0.03
N ASN A 72 12.97 -24.92 -0.66
CA ASN A 72 12.50 -26.19 -0.11
C ASN A 72 12.65 -27.32 -1.13
N LEU A 73 13.12 -28.48 -0.66
CA LEU A 73 13.14 -29.71 -1.44
C LEU A 73 11.87 -30.50 -1.14
N TYR A 74 11.05 -30.75 -2.16
CA TYR A 74 9.85 -31.57 -2.04
C TYR A 74 9.79 -32.56 -3.19
N GLN A 75 9.72 -33.85 -2.86
CA GLN A 75 9.67 -34.96 -3.83
C GLN A 75 10.78 -34.87 -4.91
N GLY A 76 12.01 -34.58 -4.49
CA GLY A 76 13.16 -34.48 -5.40
C GLY A 76 13.20 -33.19 -6.25
N ARG A 77 12.24 -32.27 -6.08
CA ARG A 77 12.20 -30.97 -6.77
C ARG A 77 12.50 -29.83 -5.80
N TYR A 78 13.35 -28.91 -6.24
CA TYR A 78 13.64 -27.68 -5.50
C TYR A 78 12.62 -26.62 -5.88
N TYR A 79 12.07 -25.96 -4.86
CA TYR A 79 11.17 -24.84 -5.00
C TYR A 79 11.77 -23.63 -4.31
N THR A 80 11.55 -22.45 -4.90
CA THR A 80 11.93 -21.17 -4.33
C THR A 80 10.67 -20.37 -4.06
N ASP A 81 10.60 -19.78 -2.88
CA ASP A 81 9.48 -18.93 -2.46
C ASP A 81 10.04 -17.61 -1.91
N LEU A 82 9.52 -16.50 -2.41
CA LEU A 82 9.82 -15.17 -1.88
C LEU A 82 8.84 -14.88 -0.75
N GLN A 83 9.22 -15.26 0.46
CA GLN A 83 8.35 -15.16 1.62
C GLN A 83 8.40 -13.74 2.21
N ALA A 84 7.37 -12.97 1.92
CA ALA A 84 7.17 -11.63 2.44
C ALA A 84 6.72 -11.64 3.90
N PHE A 85 7.23 -10.70 4.67
CA PHE A 85 6.88 -10.53 6.09
C PHE A 85 6.63 -9.09 6.50
N LYS A 86 6.88 -8.13 5.61
CA LYS A 86 6.53 -6.72 5.76
C LYS A 86 6.01 -6.18 4.43
N LEU A 87 4.98 -5.36 4.51
CA LEU A 87 4.34 -4.70 3.37
C LEU A 87 3.95 -3.29 3.79
N GLU A 88 4.43 -2.31 3.05
CA GLU A 88 4.18 -0.89 3.28
C GLU A 88 3.56 -0.31 2.01
N ARG A 89 2.41 0.35 2.13
CA ARG A 89 1.88 1.16 1.04
C ARG A 89 2.69 2.46 0.96
N LEU A 90 3.18 2.78 -0.23
CA LEU A 90 3.85 4.04 -0.51
C LEU A 90 2.75 5.00 -0.99
N GLU A 91 2.44 6.00 -0.16
CA GLU A 91 1.54 7.08 -0.56
C GLU A 91 2.23 7.89 -1.68
N PRO A 92 1.52 8.26 -2.77
CA PRO A 92 2.01 9.34 -3.62
C PRO A 92 2.07 10.60 -2.76
N ASP A 93 3.21 11.27 -2.74
CA ASP A 93 3.43 12.54 -2.03
C ASP A 93 2.35 13.55 -2.46
N GLY A 94 1.28 13.70 -1.66
CA GLY A 94 0.11 14.42 -2.16
C GLY A 94 -1.21 14.26 -1.41
N THR A 95 -1.21 14.08 -0.09
CA THR A 95 -2.33 14.59 0.73
C THR A 95 -1.77 15.03 2.07
N SER A 96 -1.04 16.15 2.05
CA SER A 96 -1.13 17.07 3.18
C SER A 96 -2.57 17.58 3.14
N SER A 97 -3.43 17.05 4.00
CA SER A 97 -4.65 17.77 4.36
C SER A 97 -4.20 18.99 5.17
N GLU A 98 -3.71 20.02 4.47
CA GLU A 98 -3.63 21.34 5.07
C GLU A 98 -5.05 21.72 5.46
N PRO A 99 -5.33 22.01 6.74
CA PRO A 99 -6.61 22.56 7.11
C PRO A 99 -6.74 23.89 6.37
N ILE A 100 -7.74 23.96 5.49
CA ILE A 100 -8.14 25.19 4.82
C ILE A 100 -8.39 26.22 5.93
N PRO A 101 -7.63 27.33 6.02
CA PRO A 101 -7.94 28.36 7.00
C PRO A 101 -9.32 28.92 6.66
N GLN A 102 -10.27 28.77 7.59
CA GLN A 102 -11.55 29.44 7.50
C GLN A 102 -11.29 30.96 7.41
N PRO A 103 -11.91 31.69 6.46
CA PRO A 103 -11.83 33.14 6.47
C PRO A 103 -12.48 33.65 7.76
N ALA A 104 -11.77 34.52 8.48
CA ALA A 104 -12.33 35.22 9.62
C ALA A 104 -13.49 36.11 9.15
N ASP A 105 -14.67 35.93 9.75
CA ASP A 105 -15.78 36.88 9.67
C ASP A 105 -15.40 38.18 10.41
N ASP A 106 -14.65 39.06 9.73
CA ASP A 106 -14.53 40.47 10.10
C ASP A 106 -15.64 41.25 9.39
N PHE A 107 -16.85 41.23 9.97
CA PHE A 107 -17.85 42.25 9.71
C PHE A 107 -18.07 43.06 10.99
N ALA A 108 -17.31 44.15 11.11
CA ALA A 108 -17.64 45.24 12.02
C ALA A 108 -18.97 45.88 11.56
N PRO A 109 -19.90 46.19 12.48
CA PRO A 109 -21.03 47.03 12.14
C PRO A 109 -20.57 48.49 12.20
N ASP A 110 -20.38 49.13 11.05
CA ASP A 110 -20.16 50.58 10.98
C ASP A 110 -21.39 51.27 10.38
N ASP A 111 -21.94 52.13 11.23
CA ASP A 111 -22.90 53.22 11.11
C ASP A 111 -23.67 53.48 9.78
N VAL A 112 -25.00 53.53 9.96
CA VAL A 112 -25.89 54.65 9.64
C VAL A 112 -25.66 55.35 8.30
N ARG A 113 -26.54 55.05 7.32
CA ARG A 113 -27.16 56.06 6.43
C ARG A 113 -28.58 55.63 6.06
N ASP A 114 -29.46 55.64 7.06
CA ASP A 114 -30.89 55.73 6.80
C ASP A 114 -31.19 57.13 6.23
N ASP A 115 -31.60 57.14 4.97
CA ASP A 115 -32.91 57.66 4.60
C ASP A 115 -33.18 59.17 4.78
N ASP A 116 -32.32 60.04 4.23
CA ASP A 116 -32.72 61.43 3.96
C ASP A 116 -32.08 61.99 2.68
N MET A 117 -32.68 61.64 1.53
CA MET A 117 -32.40 62.23 0.23
C MET A 117 -33.68 62.87 -0.34
N PRO A 118 -34.00 64.14 0.00
CA PRO A 118 -34.91 64.96 -0.79
C PRO A 118 -34.16 65.62 -1.97
N PHE A 119 -34.87 65.73 -3.10
CA PHE A 119 -34.44 66.29 -4.39
C PHE A 119 -33.88 67.72 -4.30
#